data_AF-A0A1Y4U6D9-F1
#
_entry.id   AF-A0A1Y4U6D9-F1
#
_cell.length_a   1.000
_cell.length_b   1.000
_cell.length_c   1.000
_cell.angle_alpha   90.00
_cell.angle_beta   90.00
_cell.angle_gamma   90.00
#
_symmetry.space_group_name_H-M   'P 1'
#
loop_
_entity.id
_entity.type
_entity.pdbx_description
1 polymer ?
#
loop_
_entity_poly.entity_id
_entity_poly.type
_entity_poly.pdbx_seq_one_letter_code
_entity_poly.pdbx_strand_id
1 'polypeptide(L)'
;MTRLDEQLCEDLLRQVRGLTPRQAVLALFESGMIDRRACERRAIRDEIERLERQGMPRCEAFEVAADRFCCSYEKARNAFYLLSKH
;
A
#
# COMPACT_ATOMS: atom_id res chain seq x y z
N MET A 1 -16.86 -0.68 -10.81
CA MET A 1 -17.51 -0.40 -9.53
C MET A 1 -18.98 -0.72 -9.66
N THR A 2 -19.55 -1.31 -8.62
CA THR A 2 -20.98 -1.54 -8.47
C THR A 2 -21.65 -0.28 -7.91
N ARG A 3 -22.97 -0.18 -8.02
CA ARG A 3 -23.76 0.89 -7.37
C ARG A 3 -23.57 0.90 -5.84
N LEU A 4 -23.34 -0.27 -5.24
CA LEU A 4 -23.03 -0.36 -3.82
C LEU A 4 -21.67 0.27 -3.50
N ASP A 5 -20.65 0.03 -4.34
CA ASP A 5 -19.31 0.64 -4.16
C ASP A 5 -19.42 2.17 -4.14
N GLU A 6 -20.21 2.75 -5.05
CA GLU A 6 -20.45 4.20 -5.11
C GLU A 6 -21.11 4.73 -3.83
N GLN A 7 -22.13 4.03 -3.33
CA GLN A 7 -22.80 4.40 -2.07
C GLN A 7 -21.85 4.35 -0.88
N LEU A 8 -21.02 3.30 -0.79
CA LEU A 8 -20.02 3.18 0.25
C LEU A 8 -18.96 4.28 0.16
N CYS A 9 -18.51 4.64 -1.05
CA CYS A 9 -17.60 5.77 -1.26
C CYS A 9 -18.21 7.09 -0.76
N GLU A 10 -19.48 7.37 -1.08
CA GLU A 10 -20.17 8.57 -0.61
C GLU A 10 -20.33 8.60 0.91
N ASP A 11 -20.55 7.46 1.55
CA ASP A 11 -20.62 7.34 3.01
C ASP A 11 -19.26 7.64 3.65
N LEU A 12 -18.16 7.09 3.11
CA LEU A 12 -16.80 7.37 3.58
C LEU A 12 -16.43 8.84 3.37
N LEU A 13 -16.80 9.43 2.23
CA LEU A 13 -16.58 10.86 1.96
C LEU A 13 -17.31 11.76 2.98
N ARG A 14 -18.50 11.36 3.42
CA ARG A 14 -19.21 12.07 4.49
C ARG A 14 -18.51 11.95 5.84
N GLN A 15 -17.95 10.79 6.18
CA GLN A 15 -17.20 10.59 7.43
C GLN A 15 -15.93 11.45 7.53
N VAL A 16 -15.21 11.63 6.41
CA VAL A 16 -13.95 12.39 6.41
C VAL A 16 -14.11 13.88 6.06
N ARG A 17 -15.35 14.35 5.91
CA ARG A 17 -15.64 15.74 5.51
C ARG A 17 -15.07 16.73 6.54
N GLY A 18 -14.35 17.73 6.05
CA GLY A 18 -13.73 18.77 6.88
C GLY A 18 -12.40 18.36 7.52
N LEU A 19 -11.96 17.11 7.33
CA LEU A 19 -10.62 16.68 7.69
C LEU A 19 -9.61 17.09 6.62
N THR A 20 -8.38 17.37 7.03
CA THR A 20 -7.24 17.44 6.09
C THR A 20 -7.01 16.05 5.46
N PRO A 21 -6.37 15.96 4.28
CA PRO A 21 -6.09 14.67 3.65
C PRO A 21 -5.36 13.69 4.58
N ARG A 22 -4.40 14.17 5.39
CA ARG A 22 -3.69 13.32 6.37
C ARG A 22 -4.63 12.80 7.45
N GLN A 23 -5.49 13.65 7.99
CA GLN A 23 -6.46 13.24 9.02
C GLN A 23 -7.49 12.26 8.46
N ALA A 24 -7.97 12.46 7.23
CA ALA A 24 -8.88 11.54 6.56
C ALA A 24 -8.27 10.15 6.40
N VAL A 25 -7.04 10.07 5.88
CA VAL A 25 -6.33 8.77 5.72
C VAL A 25 -6.13 8.09 7.08
N LEU A 26 -5.73 8.83 8.11
CA LEU A 26 -5.55 8.27 9.46
C LEU A 26 -6.87 7.74 10.03
N ALA A 27 -7.96 8.50 9.91
CA ALA A 27 -9.28 8.08 10.40
C ALA A 27 -9.78 6.80 9.70
N LEU A 28 -9.59 6.70 8.38
CA LEU A 28 -9.94 5.50 7.60
C LEU A 28 -9.05 4.31 7.96
N PHE A 29 -7.79 4.55 8.30
CA PHE A 29 -6.86 3.51 8.72
C PHE A 29 -7.19 2.98 10.12
N GLU A 30 -7.47 3.87 11.07
CA GLU A 30 -7.82 3.53 12.46
C GLU A 30 -9.19 2.83 12.57
N SER A 31 -10.14 3.17 11.68
CA SER A 31 -11.44 2.52 11.60
C SER A 31 -11.43 1.16 10.87
N GLY A 32 -10.28 0.75 10.34
CA GLY A 32 -10.13 -0.53 9.63
C GLY A 32 -10.70 -0.56 8.22
N MET A 33 -11.03 0.60 7.64
CA MET A 33 -11.53 0.73 6.26
C MET A 33 -10.42 0.61 5.21
N ILE A 34 -9.16 0.70 5.63
CA ILE A 34 -7.98 0.50 4.78
C ILE A 34 -7.31 -0.83 5.11
N ASP A 35 -7.14 -1.68 4.08
CA ASP A 35 -6.35 -2.90 4.20
C ASP A 35 -4.85 -2.56 4.35
N ARG A 36 -4.37 -2.56 5.59
CA ARG A 36 -2.97 -2.34 5.95
C ARG A 36 -2.01 -3.27 5.20
N ARG A 37 -2.37 -4.53 4.99
CA ARG A 37 -1.49 -5.51 4.32
C ARG A 37 -1.40 -5.22 2.82
N ALA A 38 -2.50 -4.82 2.21
CA ALA A 38 -2.49 -4.37 0.81
C ALA A 38 -1.65 -3.11 0.65
N CYS A 39 -1.79 -2.12 1.54
CA CYS A 39 -0.97 -0.90 1.53
C CYS A 39 0.52 -1.20 1.70
N GLU A 40 0.89 -2.03 2.67
CA GLU A 40 2.28 -2.43 2.91
C GLU A 40 2.88 -3.12 1.68
N ARG A 41 2.18 -4.11 1.11
CA ARG A 41 2.62 -4.83 -0.08
C ARG A 41 2.84 -3.89 -1.26
N ARG A 42 1.90 -2.95 -1.46
CA ARG A 42 2.00 -1.95 -2.53
C ARG A 42 3.20 -1.03 -2.32
N ALA A 43 3.41 -0.53 -1.11
CA ALA A 43 4.53 0.36 -0.79
C ALA A 43 5.89 -0.32 -1.00
N ILE A 44 6.04 -1.59 -0.60
CA ILE A 44 7.24 -2.39 -0.85
C ILE A 44 7.51 -2.52 -2.35
N ARG A 45 6.48 -2.88 -3.13
CA ARG A 45 6.59 -3.01 -4.60
C ARG A 45 7.01 -1.70 -5.25
N ASP A 46 6.31 -0.61 -4.93
CA ASP A 46 6.57 0.70 -5.52
C ASP A 46 8.02 1.16 -5.24
N GLU A 47 8.56 0.83 -4.06
CA GLU A 47 9.94 1.11 -3.70
C GLU A 47 10.94 0.27 -4.51
N ILE A 48 10.70 -1.03 -4.67
CA ILE A 48 11.55 -1.91 -5.49
C ILE A 48 11.58 -1.40 -6.93
N GLU A 49 10.42 -1.10 -7.52
CA GLU A 49 10.32 -0.56 -8.87
C GLU A 49 11.03 0.80 -9.00
N ARG A 50 10.98 1.64 -7.96
CA ARG A 50 11.70 2.92 -7.92
C ARG A 50 13.21 2.70 -7.93
N LEU A 51 13.71 1.74 -7.15
CA LEU A 51 15.14 1.39 -7.09
C LEU A 51 15.64 0.80 -8.42
N GLU A 52 14.86 -0.09 -9.05
CA GLU A 52 15.19 -0.63 -10.38
C GLU A 52 15.25 0.47 -11.44
N ARG A 53 14.32 1.44 -11.41
CA ARG A 53 14.34 2.61 -12.29
C ARG A 53 15.58 3.50 -12.09
N GLN A 54 16.22 3.40 -10.93
CA GLN A 54 17.49 4.08 -10.64
C GLN A 54 18.72 3.26 -11.05
N GLY A 55 18.53 2.09 -11.67
CA GLY A 55 19.60 1.20 -12.11
C GLY A 55 20.08 0.19 -11.06
N MET A 56 19.41 0.11 -9.90
CA MET A 56 19.76 -0.87 -8.87
C MET A 56 19.39 -2.29 -9.34
N PRO A 57 20.30 -3.27 -9.22
CA PRO A 57 19.96 -4.67 -9.46
C PRO A 57 18.83 -5.16 -8.56
N ARG A 58 17.89 -5.94 -9.12
CA ARG A 58 16.68 -6.39 -8.43
C ARG A 58 16.92 -7.04 -7.07
N CYS A 59 17.93 -7.91 -6.96
CA CYS A 59 18.24 -8.58 -5.70
C CYS A 59 18.67 -7.59 -4.61
N GLU A 60 19.46 -6.56 -4.97
CA GLU A 60 19.85 -5.50 -4.05
C GLU A 60 18.64 -4.62 -3.68
N ALA A 61 17.76 -4.33 -4.65
CA ALA A 61 16.53 -3.60 -4.40
C ALA A 61 15.60 -4.32 -3.39
N PHE A 62 15.57 -5.66 -3.41
CA PHE A 62 14.84 -6.43 -2.41
C PHE A 62 15.44 -6.30 -1.01
N GLU A 63 16.76 -6.36 -0.85
CA GLU A 63 17.42 -6.18 0.45
C GLU A 63 17.16 -4.77 1.01
N VAL A 64 17.31 -3.73 0.17
CA VAL A 64 17.06 -2.34 0.57
C VAL A 64 15.59 -2.12 0.97
N ALA A 65 14.65 -2.69 0.20
CA ALA A 65 13.23 -2.61 0.54
C ALA A 65 12.92 -3.41 1.82
N ALA A 66 13.53 -4.58 2.00
CA ALA A 66 13.35 -5.40 3.20
C ALA A 66 13.79 -4.63 4.46
N ASP A 67 14.96 -4.01 4.42
CA ASP A 67 15.47 -3.17 5.51
C ASP A 67 14.55 -1.96 5.78
N ARG A 68 14.22 -1.19 4.73
CA ARG A 68 13.36 0.00 4.83
C ARG A 68 11.99 -0.28 5.44
N PHE A 69 11.40 -1.44 5.12
CA PHE A 69 10.07 -1.84 5.60
C PHE A 69 10.14 -2.83 6.79
N CYS A 70 11.31 -3.02 7.40
CA CYS A 70 11.53 -3.91 8.54
C CYS A 70 10.95 -5.32 8.33
N CYS A 71 11.16 -5.89 7.14
CA CYS A 71 10.63 -7.18 6.77
C CYS A 71 11.72 -8.12 6.23
N SER A 72 11.39 -9.39 6.02
CA SER A 72 12.35 -10.32 5.43
C SER A 72 12.50 -10.07 3.93
N TYR A 73 13.69 -10.40 3.40
CA TYR A 73 13.95 -10.46 1.95
C TYR A 73 12.85 -11.23 1.21
N GLU A 74 12.45 -12.39 1.76
CA GLU A 74 11.39 -13.23 1.22
C GLU A 74 10.03 -12.51 1.18
N LYS A 75 9.69 -11.72 2.20
CA LYS A 75 8.47 -10.90 2.17
C LYS A 75 8.54 -9.81 1.10
N ALA A 76 9.69 -9.16 0.94
CA ALA A 76 9.88 -8.15 -0.11
C ALA A 76 9.77 -8.76 -1.52
N ARG A 77 10.44 -9.88 -1.73
CA ARG A 77 10.37 -10.68 -2.96
C ARG A 77 8.95 -11.13 -3.27
N ASN A 78 8.24 -11.65 -2.28
CA ASN A 78 6.85 -12.08 -2.42
C ASN A 78 5.91 -10.90 -2.69
N ALA A 79 6.11 -9.74 -2.05
CA ALA A 79 5.33 -8.54 -2.31
C ALA A 79 5.45 -8.08 -3.76
N PHE A 80 6.61 -8.31 -4.40
CA PHE A 80 6.87 -7.99 -5.80
C PHE A 80 6.29 -9.05 -6.77
N TYR A 81 6.55 -10.33 -6.55
CA TYR A 81 6.14 -11.38 -7.50
C TYR A 81 4.73 -11.93 -7.31
N LEU A 82 4.25 -12.02 -6.06
CA LEU A 82 2.92 -12.54 -5.79
C LEU A 82 1.90 -11.40 -5.93
N LEU A 83 1.28 -11.35 -7.11
CA LEU A 83 -0.05 -10.76 -7.27
C LEU A 83 -1.01 -11.61 -6.43
N SER A 84 -1.47 -11.08 -5.30
CA SER A 84 -2.77 -11.53 -4.80
C SER A 84 -3.75 -11.21 -5.93
N LYS A 85 -4.20 -12.25 -6.65
CA LYS A 85 -5.31 -12.13 -7.60
C LYS A 85 -6.45 -11.44 -6.86
N HIS A 86 -6.78 -10.23 -7.26
CA HIS A 86 -8.04 -9.58 -6.90
C HIS A 86 -9.13 -10.16 -7.81
#